data_AF-A0A915NX46-F1
#
_entry.id   AF-A0A915NX46-F1
#
_cell.length_a   1.000
_cell.length_b   1.000
_cell.length_c   1.000
_cell.angle_alpha   90.00
_cell.angle_beta   90.00
_cell.angle_gamma   90.00
#
_symmetry.space_group_name_H-M   'P 1'
#
loop_
_entity.id
_entity.type
_entity.pdbx_description
1 polymer ?
#
loop_
_entity_poly.entity_id
_entity_poly.type
_entity_poly.pdbx_seq_one_letter_code
_entity_poly.pdbx_strand_id
1 'polypeptide(L)'
;ENNNTESESKGSEEEDLANVRMREKNTTKKFIQQAPEIIREFISSKHIPQGSPASDMYGLGMVLYQILFKLEPFYERNLPPSKILQKIALANEDDQIIRPTFPNQQQIAANEEAYNLQLLSALEACWLELPEMRPNIKRIKAIVNSNLKSTGSGSLVDQMMKMMEDYTTNLEILVKERTQLLEEAQQQADRLLKNMLPS
;
A
#
# COMPACT_ATOMS: atom_id res chain seq x y z
N GLU A 1 -45.23 24.95 -9.10
CA GLU A 1 -44.66 23.59 -8.96
C GLU A 1 -43.26 23.43 -9.57
N ASN A 2 -42.49 24.50 -9.85
CA ASN A 2 -41.24 24.39 -10.63
C ASN A 2 -39.93 24.43 -9.83
N ASN A 3 -39.95 24.36 -8.48
CA ASN A 3 -38.74 24.46 -7.66
C ASN A 3 -38.16 23.11 -7.20
N ASN A 4 -38.82 21.98 -7.50
CA ASN A 4 -38.36 20.65 -7.05
C ASN A 4 -37.46 19.94 -8.06
N THR A 5 -37.53 20.29 -9.35
CA THR A 5 -36.78 19.62 -10.42
C THR A 5 -35.33 20.11 -10.58
N GLU A 6 -35.02 21.35 -10.21
CA GLU A 6 -33.65 21.89 -10.25
C GLU A 6 -32.77 21.45 -9.06
N SER A 7 -33.38 21.09 -7.93
CA SER A 7 -32.67 20.55 -6.77
C SER A 7 -32.29 19.08 -6.96
N GLU A 8 -33.13 18.30 -7.64
CA GLU A 8 -32.86 16.89 -7.96
C GLU A 8 -31.78 16.75 -9.05
N SER A 9 -31.79 17.63 -10.07
CA SER A 9 -30.77 17.60 -11.14
C SER A 9 -29.37 18.01 -10.66
N LYS A 10 -29.28 18.96 -9.71
CA LYS A 10 -27.99 19.35 -9.10
C LYS A 10 -27.42 18.27 -8.19
N GLY A 11 -28.27 17.53 -7.48
CA GLY A 11 -27.86 16.39 -6.64
C GLY A 11 -27.27 15.24 -7.48
N SER A 12 -27.87 14.93 -8.63
CA SER A 12 -27.36 13.89 -9.54
C SER A 12 -26.02 14.26 -10.20
N GLU A 13 -25.83 15.54 -10.58
CA GLU A 13 -24.58 16.00 -11.20
C GLU A 13 -23.41 16.01 -10.20
N GLU A 14 -23.65 16.38 -8.94
CA GLU A 14 -22.61 16.33 -7.89
C GLU A 14 -22.23 14.90 -7.50
N GLU A 15 -23.20 13.98 -7.43
CA GLU A 15 -22.94 12.55 -7.20
C GLU A 15 -22.16 11.90 -8.36
N ASP A 16 -22.49 12.24 -9.61
CA ASP A 16 -21.74 11.78 -10.78
C ASP A 16 -20.31 12.30 -10.79
N LEU A 17 -20.12 13.59 -10.45
CA LEU A 17 -18.78 14.18 -10.33
C LEU A 17 -17.97 13.53 -9.21
N ALA A 18 -18.62 13.20 -8.08
CA ALA A 18 -17.99 12.49 -6.97
C ALA A 18 -17.60 11.05 -7.38
N ASN A 19 -18.47 10.35 -8.10
CA ASN A 19 -18.21 9.00 -8.60
C ASN A 19 -17.08 8.95 -9.62
N VAL A 20 -17.02 9.92 -10.54
CA VAL A 20 -15.90 10.08 -11.49
C VAL A 20 -14.60 10.33 -10.73
N ARG A 21 -14.58 11.27 -9.79
CA ARG A 21 -13.40 11.56 -8.96
C ARG A 21 -12.94 10.36 -8.13
N MET A 22 -13.87 9.56 -7.59
CA MET A 22 -13.57 8.34 -6.84
C MET A 22 -12.97 7.26 -7.74
N ARG A 23 -13.52 7.07 -8.95
CA ARG A 23 -12.95 6.16 -9.96
C ARG A 23 -11.57 6.58 -10.40
N GLU A 24 -11.35 7.87 -10.65
CA GLU A 24 -10.05 8.44 -11.00
C GLU A 24 -9.02 8.28 -9.88
N LYS A 25 -9.41 8.54 -8.62
CA LYS A 25 -8.54 8.30 -7.44
C LYS A 25 -8.12 6.83 -7.32
N ASN A 26 -9.07 5.91 -7.47
CA ASN A 26 -8.79 4.47 -7.41
C ASN A 26 -7.90 4.01 -8.58
N THR A 27 -8.11 4.58 -9.75
CA THR A 27 -7.31 4.32 -10.95
C THR A 27 -5.89 4.86 -10.78
N THR A 28 -5.74 6.08 -10.28
CA THR A 28 -4.43 6.70 -9.99
C THR A 28 -3.65 5.90 -8.95
N LYS A 29 -4.31 5.42 -7.89
CA LYS A 29 -3.68 4.58 -6.86
C LYS A 29 -3.10 3.28 -7.46
N LYS A 30 -3.80 2.66 -8.43
CA LYS A 30 -3.32 1.46 -9.13
C LYS A 30 -2.06 1.73 -9.97
N PHE A 31 -1.90 2.93 -10.50
CA PHE A 31 -0.79 3.25 -11.41
C PHE A 31 0.51 3.66 -10.70
N ILE A 32 0.46 4.08 -9.43
CA ILE A 32 1.66 4.53 -8.69
C ILE A 32 2.71 3.43 -8.52
N GLN A 33 2.28 2.18 -8.51
CA GLN A 33 3.18 1.02 -8.38
C GLN A 33 3.74 0.54 -9.73
N GLN A 34 3.35 1.17 -10.84
CA GLN A 34 3.91 0.87 -12.15
C GLN A 34 5.27 1.52 -12.34
N ALA A 35 6.08 0.98 -13.26
CA ALA A 35 7.40 1.50 -13.53
C ALA A 35 7.35 2.92 -14.13
N PRO A 36 8.36 3.79 -13.89
CA PRO A 36 8.37 5.16 -14.36
C PRO A 36 8.14 5.31 -15.87
N GLU A 37 8.72 4.42 -16.68
CA GLU A 37 8.55 4.40 -18.13
C GLU A 37 7.11 4.10 -18.56
N ILE A 38 6.43 3.18 -17.85
CA ILE A 38 5.02 2.83 -18.09
C ILE A 38 4.12 4.01 -17.71
N ILE A 39 4.42 4.66 -16.58
CA ILE A 39 3.68 5.84 -16.11
C ILE A 39 3.83 7.01 -17.08
N ARG A 40 5.05 7.29 -17.56
CA ARG A 40 5.31 8.37 -18.52
C ARG A 40 4.54 8.18 -19.81
N GLU A 41 4.55 6.97 -20.35
CA GLU A 41 3.83 6.65 -21.57
C GLU A 41 2.32 6.76 -21.35
N PHE A 42 1.80 6.19 -20.26
CA PHE A 42 0.39 6.31 -19.90
C PHE A 42 -0.08 7.77 -19.79
N ILE A 43 0.73 8.64 -19.18
CA ILE A 43 0.39 10.06 -19.05
C ILE A 43 0.36 10.75 -20.42
N SER A 44 1.29 10.40 -21.31
CA SER A 44 1.49 11.02 -22.62
C SER A 44 0.47 10.55 -23.66
N SER A 45 0.24 9.23 -23.77
CA SER A 45 -0.60 8.62 -24.80
C SER A 45 -2.02 8.30 -24.34
N LYS A 46 -2.29 8.36 -23.02
CA LYS A 46 -3.51 7.83 -22.39
C LYS A 46 -3.73 6.33 -22.64
N HIS A 47 -2.70 5.63 -23.09
CA HIS A 47 -2.69 4.19 -23.34
C HIS A 47 -1.68 3.50 -22.43
N ILE A 48 -2.02 2.31 -21.92
CA ILE A 48 -1.10 1.51 -21.12
C ILE A 48 -0.21 0.73 -22.09
N PRO A 49 1.11 0.99 -22.12
CA PRO A 49 2.00 0.23 -23.00
C PRO A 49 2.09 -1.24 -22.62
N GLN A 50 2.62 -2.03 -23.54
CA GLN A 50 2.98 -3.40 -23.26
C GLN A 50 4.07 -3.45 -22.17
N GLY A 51 3.87 -4.31 -21.17
CA GLY A 51 4.85 -4.52 -20.11
C GLY A 51 6.17 -5.09 -20.65
N SER A 52 7.24 -4.84 -19.90
CA SER A 52 8.57 -5.41 -20.15
C SER A 52 9.05 -6.20 -18.93
N PRO A 53 10.02 -7.12 -19.09
CA PRO A 53 10.63 -7.78 -17.94
C PRO A 53 11.19 -6.79 -16.92
N ALA A 54 11.72 -5.64 -17.37
CA ALA A 54 12.24 -4.60 -16.48
C ALA A 54 11.13 -3.86 -15.72
N SER A 55 9.96 -3.64 -16.32
CA SER A 55 8.81 -3.08 -15.61
C SER A 55 8.24 -4.07 -14.59
N ASP A 56 8.27 -5.37 -14.91
CA ASP A 56 7.89 -6.41 -13.96
C ASP A 56 8.83 -6.46 -12.76
N MET A 57 10.13 -6.23 -12.96
CA MET A 57 11.08 -6.15 -11.84
C MET A 57 10.79 -4.97 -10.91
N TYR A 58 10.37 -3.83 -11.46
CA TYR A 58 9.93 -2.68 -10.64
C TYR A 58 8.69 -3.03 -9.82
N GLY A 59 7.66 -3.60 -10.46
CA GLY A 59 6.44 -4.04 -9.80
C GLY A 59 6.70 -5.11 -8.74
N LEU A 60 7.61 -6.06 -9.02
CA LEU A 60 8.04 -7.07 -8.06
C LEU A 60 8.67 -6.43 -6.82
N GLY A 61 9.51 -5.40 -6.99
CA GLY A 61 10.06 -4.63 -5.87
C GLY A 61 8.97 -4.01 -5.00
N MET A 62 7.93 -3.43 -5.62
CA MET A 62 6.78 -2.87 -4.91
C MET A 62 6.00 -3.91 -4.11
N VAL A 63 5.76 -5.09 -4.71
CA VAL A 63 5.05 -6.19 -4.05
C VAL A 63 5.88 -6.75 -2.89
N LEU A 64 7.17 -6.99 -3.10
CA LEU A 64 8.07 -7.47 -2.05
C LEU A 64 8.16 -6.48 -0.88
N TYR A 65 8.18 -5.17 -1.16
CA TYR A 65 8.12 -4.14 -0.13
C TYR A 65 6.83 -4.26 0.72
N GLN A 66 5.67 -4.36 0.07
CA GLN A 66 4.38 -4.50 0.77
C GLN A 66 4.34 -5.77 1.62
N ILE A 67 4.91 -6.86 1.10
CA ILE A 67 4.99 -8.14 1.81
C ILE A 67 5.85 -8.03 3.07
N LEU A 68 7.05 -7.45 2.95
CA LEU A 68 8.04 -7.41 4.01
C LEU A 68 7.67 -6.37 5.08
N PHE A 69 7.31 -5.16 4.66
CA PHE A 69 7.09 -4.05 5.59
C PHE A 69 5.64 -3.89 6.03
N LYS A 70 4.69 -4.54 5.35
CA LYS A 70 3.24 -4.35 5.58
C LYS A 70 2.80 -2.88 5.44
N LEU A 71 3.47 -2.14 4.56
CA LEU A 71 3.24 -0.74 4.28
C LEU A 71 2.94 -0.53 2.79
N GLU A 72 2.11 0.45 2.51
CA GLU A 72 1.88 0.93 1.14
C GLU A 72 3.15 1.60 0.61
N PRO A 73 3.55 1.37 -0.65
CA PRO A 73 4.66 2.12 -1.24
C PRO A 73 4.38 3.63 -1.18
N PHE A 74 5.40 4.41 -0.85
CA PHE A 74 5.32 5.87 -0.68
C PHE A 74 4.44 6.35 0.49
N TYR A 75 4.11 5.49 1.47
CA TYR A 75 3.34 5.87 2.67
C TYR A 75 3.91 7.09 3.41
N GLU A 76 5.23 7.25 3.40
CA GLU A 76 5.98 8.28 4.09
C GLU A 76 5.83 9.68 3.48
N ARG A 77 5.37 9.75 2.21
CA ARG A 77 5.36 11.00 1.46
C ARG A 77 4.20 11.91 1.84
N ASN A 78 3.14 11.41 2.47
CA ASN A 78 1.93 12.17 2.81
C ASN A 78 1.39 13.02 1.64
N LEU A 79 1.57 12.54 0.40
CA LEU A 79 1.12 13.20 -0.82
C LEU A 79 -0.10 12.47 -1.40
N PRO A 80 -1.01 13.19 -2.08
CA PRO A 80 -2.09 12.53 -2.79
C PRO A 80 -1.54 11.68 -3.94
N PRO A 81 -2.21 10.56 -4.29
CA PRO A 81 -1.82 9.65 -5.36
C PRO A 81 -1.42 10.34 -6.67
N SER A 82 -2.17 11.35 -7.09
CA SER A 82 -1.92 12.10 -8.32
C SER A 82 -0.60 12.87 -8.30
N LYS A 83 -0.19 13.41 -7.15
CA LYS A 83 1.09 14.11 -7.01
C LYS A 83 2.27 13.15 -6.97
N ILE A 84 2.10 11.98 -6.37
CA ILE A 84 3.10 10.92 -6.41
C ILE A 84 3.30 10.47 -7.86
N LEU A 85 2.22 10.17 -8.59
CA LEU A 85 2.27 9.78 -10.00
C LEU A 85 2.97 10.84 -10.87
N GLN A 86 2.62 12.11 -10.68
CA GLN A 86 3.26 13.24 -11.38
C GLN A 86 4.78 13.30 -11.08
N LYS A 87 5.18 13.12 -9.82
CA LYS A 87 6.59 13.11 -9.43
C LYS A 87 7.38 11.92 -10.00
N ILE A 88 6.76 10.74 -10.09
CA ILE A 88 7.39 9.58 -10.74
C ILE A 88 7.57 9.84 -12.24
N ALA A 89 6.57 10.45 -12.89
CA ALA A 89 6.58 10.69 -14.32
C ALA A 89 7.58 11.78 -14.76
N LEU A 90 7.67 12.87 -14.00
CA LEU A 90 8.45 14.06 -14.33
C LEU A 90 9.87 14.06 -13.73
N ALA A 91 10.31 12.94 -13.15
CA ALA A 91 11.64 12.82 -12.61
C ALA A 91 12.69 12.97 -13.71
N ASN A 92 13.35 14.13 -13.76
CA ASN A 92 14.48 14.45 -14.63
C ASN A 92 15.75 14.62 -13.79
N GLU A 93 16.93 14.80 -14.40
CA GLU A 93 18.21 14.90 -13.68
C GLU A 93 18.25 16.01 -12.59
N ASP A 94 17.50 17.10 -12.79
CA ASP A 94 17.39 18.22 -11.82
C ASP A 94 16.28 18.02 -10.75
N ASP A 95 15.36 17.07 -10.98
CA ASP A 95 14.21 16.82 -10.11
C ASP A 95 14.48 15.57 -9.25
N GLN A 96 14.16 15.63 -7.95
CA GLN A 96 14.43 14.51 -7.05
C GLN A 96 13.60 13.28 -7.45
N ILE A 97 14.26 12.30 -8.06
CA ILE A 97 13.75 10.95 -8.30
C ILE A 97 13.14 10.41 -7.00
N ILE A 98 11.83 10.16 -6.98
CA ILE A 98 11.16 9.61 -5.81
C ILE A 98 11.07 8.10 -5.88
N ARG A 99 11.34 7.45 -4.75
CA ARG A 99 11.25 6.00 -4.52
C ARG A 99 10.61 5.73 -3.16
N PRO A 100 10.03 4.54 -2.95
CA PRO A 100 9.63 4.10 -1.61
C PRO A 100 10.85 4.10 -0.69
N THR A 101 10.65 4.55 0.53
CA THR A 101 11.69 4.53 1.56
C THR A 101 11.45 3.37 2.52
N PHE A 102 12.52 2.77 3.03
CA PHE A 102 12.41 1.74 4.05
C PHE A 102 12.09 2.37 5.42
N PRO A 103 11.20 1.77 6.23
CA PRO A 103 10.95 2.23 7.58
C PRO A 103 12.24 2.16 8.43
N ASN A 104 12.39 3.08 9.39
CA ASN A 104 13.56 3.11 10.26
C ASN A 104 13.69 1.81 11.07
N GLN A 105 14.91 1.42 11.43
CA GLN A 105 15.17 0.17 12.17
C GLN A 105 14.39 0.04 13.48
N GLN A 106 14.01 1.16 14.12
CA GLN A 106 13.13 1.18 15.31
C GLN A 106 11.67 0.80 15.00
N GLN A 107 11.19 1.06 13.78
CA GLN A 107 9.88 0.62 13.30
C GLN A 107 9.94 -0.84 12.80
N ILE A 108 11.10 -1.28 12.30
CA ILE A 108 11.35 -2.67 11.92
C ILE A 108 11.44 -3.56 13.16
N ALA A 109 12.02 -3.07 14.26
CA ALA A 109 12.25 -3.81 15.51
C ALA A 109 11.00 -4.35 16.23
N ALA A 110 9.79 -3.97 15.80
CA ALA A 110 8.55 -4.61 16.24
C ALA A 110 8.39 -6.04 15.69
N ASN A 111 9.09 -6.36 14.58
CA ASN A 111 9.29 -7.70 14.08
C ASN A 111 10.78 -8.01 14.28
N GLU A 112 11.13 -8.99 15.11
CA GLU A 112 12.48 -9.26 15.64
C GLU A 112 13.61 -9.51 14.60
N GLU A 113 13.37 -9.31 13.31
CA GLU A 113 14.29 -9.57 12.21
C GLU A 113 14.59 -8.28 11.43
N ALA A 114 15.71 -7.62 11.76
CA ALA A 114 16.26 -6.60 10.88
C ALA A 114 16.63 -7.22 9.52
N TYR A 115 15.97 -6.80 8.44
CA TYR A 115 16.27 -7.31 7.10
C TYR A 115 17.72 -7.03 6.69
N ASN A 116 18.35 -8.03 6.07
CA ASN A 116 19.72 -7.92 5.60
C ASN A 116 19.88 -6.78 4.57
N LEU A 117 20.97 -6.01 4.70
CA LEU A 117 21.29 -4.90 3.79
C LEU A 117 21.30 -5.32 2.31
N GLN A 118 21.77 -6.53 2.00
CA GLN A 118 21.78 -7.07 0.64
C GLN A 118 20.36 -7.22 0.06
N LEU A 119 19.39 -7.61 0.88
CA LEU A 119 17.99 -7.70 0.46
C LEU A 119 17.42 -6.31 0.20
N LEU A 120 17.67 -5.36 1.11
CA LEU A 120 17.22 -3.97 0.96
C LEU A 120 17.80 -3.31 -0.29
N SER A 121 19.10 -3.41 -0.51
CA SER A 121 19.74 -2.88 -1.73
C SER A 121 19.23 -3.55 -3.01
N ALA A 122 18.86 -4.83 -2.96
CA ALA A 122 18.27 -5.51 -4.10
C ALA A 122 16.86 -4.99 -4.43
N LEU A 123 16.06 -4.70 -3.41
CA LEU A 123 14.74 -4.07 -3.58
C LEU A 123 14.87 -2.65 -4.12
N GLU A 124 15.79 -1.86 -3.58
CA GLU A 124 16.06 -0.50 -4.08
C GLU A 124 16.49 -0.53 -5.56
N ALA A 125 17.33 -1.49 -5.94
CA ALA A 125 17.76 -1.68 -7.32
C ALA A 125 16.60 -2.03 -8.28
N CYS A 126 15.52 -2.66 -7.80
CA CYS A 126 14.33 -2.89 -8.61
C CYS A 126 13.64 -1.57 -9.01
N TRP A 127 13.83 -0.51 -8.24
CA TRP A 127 13.19 0.78 -8.49
C TRP A 127 14.07 1.76 -9.27
N LEU A 128 15.20 1.34 -9.84
CA LEU A 128 16.05 2.25 -10.62
C LEU A 128 15.28 2.86 -11.81
N GLU A 129 15.61 4.12 -12.11
CA GLU A 129 14.95 4.91 -13.17
C GLU A 129 15.17 4.27 -14.54
N LEU A 130 16.42 3.91 -14.82
CA LEU A 130 16.83 3.21 -16.03
C LEU A 130 16.39 1.73 -15.97
N PRO A 131 15.49 1.27 -16.86
CA PRO A 131 14.99 -0.10 -16.85
C PRO A 131 16.09 -1.17 -16.98
N GLU A 132 17.13 -0.89 -17.76
CA GLU A 132 18.27 -1.78 -18.01
C GLU A 132 19.18 -1.97 -16.79
N MET A 133 19.14 -1.03 -15.84
CA MET A 133 19.92 -1.12 -14.60
C MET A 133 19.23 -1.97 -13.53
N ARG A 134 17.95 -2.32 -13.74
CA ARG A 134 17.19 -3.14 -12.79
C ARG A 134 17.72 -4.58 -12.81
N PRO A 135 17.79 -5.25 -11.65
CA PRO A 135 18.29 -6.61 -11.56
C PRO A 135 17.35 -7.58 -12.28
N ASN A 136 17.90 -8.63 -12.90
CA ASN A 136 17.06 -9.69 -13.47
C ASN A 136 16.42 -10.57 -12.38
N ILE A 137 15.37 -11.30 -12.78
CA ILE A 137 14.61 -12.17 -11.86
C ILE A 137 15.47 -13.25 -11.19
N LYS A 138 16.50 -13.78 -11.87
CA LYS A 138 17.39 -14.81 -11.31
C LYS A 138 18.17 -14.25 -10.13
N ARG A 139 18.68 -13.02 -10.25
CA ARG A 139 19.41 -12.32 -9.19
C ARG A 139 18.52 -12.03 -8.00
N ILE A 140 17.33 -11.45 -8.21
CA ILE A 140 16.38 -11.18 -7.12
C ILE A 140 15.97 -12.47 -6.42
N LYS A 141 15.61 -13.52 -7.18
CA LYS A 141 15.25 -14.82 -6.62
C LYS A 141 16.36 -15.42 -5.75
N ALA A 142 17.62 -15.31 -6.17
CA ALA A 142 18.75 -15.81 -5.38
C ALA A 142 18.89 -15.05 -4.05
N ILE A 143 18.84 -13.71 -4.08
CA ILE A 143 18.97 -12.85 -2.90
C ILE A 143 17.80 -13.05 -1.93
N VAL A 144 16.58 -13.07 -2.44
CA VAL A 144 15.37 -13.30 -1.64
C VAL A 144 15.44 -14.68 -0.98
N ASN A 145 15.81 -15.72 -1.73
CA ASN A 145 15.96 -17.06 -1.18
C ASN A 145 17.08 -17.17 -0.13
N SER A 146 18.22 -16.50 -0.32
CA SER A 146 19.31 -16.60 0.65
C SER A 146 19.01 -15.87 1.96
N ASN A 147 18.25 -14.78 1.90
CA ASN A 147 17.97 -13.93 3.06
C ASN A 147 16.69 -14.32 3.80
N LEU A 148 15.74 -14.98 3.15
CA LEU A 148 14.45 -15.34 3.72
C LEU A 148 14.23 -16.86 3.87
N LYS A 149 15.26 -17.69 3.64
CA LYS A 149 15.21 -19.15 3.89
C LYS A 149 16.08 -19.62 5.04
N SER A 150 16.70 -18.71 5.78
CA SER A 150 17.59 -19.08 6.89
C SER A 150 16.90 -18.82 8.22
N THR A 151 16.24 -19.86 8.75
CA THR A 151 16.02 -20.19 10.19
C THR A 151 14.86 -21.18 10.44
N GLY A 152 14.31 -21.85 9.44
CA GLY A 152 13.31 -22.89 9.68
C GLY A 152 12.91 -23.62 8.41
N SER A 153 12.44 -24.85 8.52
CA SER A 153 12.07 -25.75 7.43
C SER A 153 10.81 -25.31 6.68
N GLY A 154 10.78 -24.08 6.19
CA GLY A 154 9.70 -23.52 5.38
C GLY A 154 10.26 -22.73 4.20
N SER A 155 9.61 -22.85 3.05
CA SER A 155 9.75 -21.96 1.90
C SER A 155 9.46 -20.51 2.32
N LEU A 156 9.94 -19.52 1.56
CA LEU A 156 9.58 -18.09 1.74
C LEU A 156 8.06 -17.90 1.94
N VAL A 157 7.27 -18.65 1.18
CA VAL A 157 5.81 -18.64 1.25
C VAL A 157 5.33 -19.05 2.64
N ASP A 158 5.99 -20.01 3.28
CA ASP A 158 5.63 -20.52 4.60
C ASP A 158 5.94 -19.48 5.69
N GLN A 159 7.07 -18.78 5.58
CA GLN A 159 7.36 -17.66 6.49
C GLN A 159 6.38 -16.50 6.27
N MET A 160 6.03 -16.19 5.02
CA MET A 160 5.02 -15.18 4.71
C MET A 160 3.63 -15.56 5.24
N MET A 161 3.25 -16.83 5.13
CA MET A 161 2.01 -17.36 5.69
C MET A 161 2.00 -17.25 7.21
N LYS A 162 3.10 -17.63 7.88
CA LYS A 162 3.23 -17.48 9.33
C LYS A 162 3.06 -16.03 9.77
N MET A 163 3.72 -15.08 9.10
CA MET A 163 3.52 -13.65 9.41
C MET A 163 2.07 -13.18 9.21
N MET A 164 1.37 -13.74 8.23
CA MET A 164 -0.03 -13.42 7.97
C MET A 164 -0.97 -14.01 9.04
N GLU A 165 -0.65 -15.21 9.52
CA GLU A 165 -1.35 -15.90 10.59
C GLU A 165 -1.16 -15.18 11.94
N ASP A 166 0.07 -14.77 12.26
CA ASP A 166 0.38 -13.99 13.46
C ASP A 166 -0.36 -12.64 13.46
N TYR A 167 -0.40 -11.97 12.31
CA TYR A 167 -1.16 -10.73 12.16
C TYR A 167 -2.66 -10.94 12.38
N THR A 168 -3.23 -12.01 11.80
CA THR A 168 -4.66 -12.34 11.94
C THR A 168 -4.99 -12.61 13.41
N THR A 169 -4.15 -13.39 14.09
CA THR A 169 -4.30 -13.69 15.52
C THR A 169 -4.27 -12.43 16.37
N ASN A 170 -3.30 -11.54 16.14
CA ASN A 170 -3.19 -10.27 16.86
C ASN A 170 -4.39 -9.37 16.62
N LEU A 171 -4.90 -9.32 15.39
CA LEU A 171 -6.08 -8.54 15.03
C LEU A 171 -7.34 -9.09 15.72
N GLU A 172 -7.50 -10.40 15.79
CA GLU A 172 -8.61 -11.04 16.51
C GLU A 172 -8.60 -10.70 18.00
N ILE A 173 -7.43 -10.70 18.63
CA ILE A 173 -7.27 -10.30 20.03
C ILE A 173 -7.69 -8.84 20.20
N LEU A 174 -7.19 -7.93 19.37
CA LEU A 174 -7.49 -6.50 19.45
C LEU A 174 -8.98 -6.21 19.27
N VAL A 175 -9.62 -6.87 18.29
CA VAL A 175 -11.06 -6.75 18.05
C VAL A 175 -11.85 -7.26 19.24
N LYS A 176 -11.44 -8.40 19.82
CA LYS A 176 -12.08 -8.97 21.01
C LYS A 176 -12.00 -8.03 22.20
N GLU A 177 -10.84 -7.45 22.49
CA GLU A 177 -10.66 -6.48 23.58
C GLU A 177 -11.54 -5.24 23.38
N ARG A 178 -11.55 -4.67 22.17
CA ARG A 178 -12.38 -3.49 21.86
C ARG A 178 -13.87 -3.79 21.96
N THR A 179 -14.30 -4.98 21.54
CA THR A 179 -15.69 -5.43 21.63
C THR A 179 -16.10 -5.61 23.09
N GLN A 180 -15.25 -6.21 23.92
CA GLN A 180 -15.51 -6.38 25.34
C GLN A 180 -15.67 -5.03 26.06
N LEU A 181 -14.78 -4.06 25.81
CA LEU A 181 -14.88 -2.72 26.39
C LEU A 181 -16.18 -2.02 25.99
N LEU A 182 -16.62 -2.19 24.74
CA LEU A 182 -17.88 -1.62 24.25
C LEU A 182 -19.08 -2.26 24.96
N GLU A 183 -19.06 -3.58 25.14
CA GLU A 183 -20.12 -4.31 25.84
C GLU A 183 -20.22 -3.89 27.31
N GLU A 184 -19.09 -3.74 27.99
CA GLU A 184 -19.03 -3.25 29.38
C GLU A 184 -19.59 -1.83 29.49
N ALA A 185 -19.22 -0.93 28.58
CA ALA A 185 -19.75 0.43 28.53
C ALA A 185 -21.27 0.45 28.29
N GLN A 186 -21.76 -0.42 27.39
CA GLN A 186 -23.19 -0.54 27.10
C GLN A 186 -23.96 -1.07 28.32
N GLN A 187 -23.44 -2.10 29.00
CA GLN A 187 -24.05 -2.61 30.23
C GLN A 187 -24.09 -1.54 31.33
N GLN A 188 -23.04 -0.71 31.46
CA GLN A 188 -23.02 0.38 32.42
C GLN A 188 -24.03 1.47 32.07
N ALA A 189 -24.16 1.82 30.78
CA ALA A 189 -25.17 2.74 30.29
C ALA A 189 -26.59 2.22 30.56
N ASP A 190 -26.87 0.94 30.26
CA ASP A 190 -28.17 0.30 30.51
C ASP A 190 -28.52 0.23 31.99
N ARG A 191 -27.53 -0.03 32.86
CA ARG A 191 -27.72 0.01 34.33
C ARG A 191 -28.10 1.41 34.80
N LEU A 192 -27.39 2.44 34.32
CA LEU A 192 -27.71 3.82 34.64
C LEU A 192 -29.09 4.22 34.12
N LEU A 193 -29.44 3.79 32.90
CA LEU A 193 -30.76 4.02 32.31
C LEU A 193 -31.87 3.41 33.17
N LYS A 194 -31.70 2.16 33.63
CA LYS A 194 -32.65 1.49 34.54
C LYS A 194 -32.80 2.21 35.88
N ASN A 195 -31.73 2.83 36.38
CA ASN A 195 -31.79 3.63 37.62
C ASN A 195 -32.43 5.02 37.43
N MET A 196 -32.55 5.50 36.19
CA MET A 196 -33.13 6.81 35.85
C MET A 196 -34.62 6.71 35.42
N LEU A 197 -35.12 5.50 35.15
CA LEU A 197 -36.54 5.25 34.89
C LEU A 197 -37.28 5.03 36.23
N PRO A 198 -38.34 5.79 36.55
CA PRO A 198 -39.12 5.55 37.76
C PRO A 198 -39.92 4.25 37.63
N SER A 199 -40.01 3.50 38.74
CA SER A 199 -40.88 2.32 38.91
C SER A 199 -42.34 2.60 38.60
#